data_AF-A0AA36EG07-F1
#
_entry.id   AF-A0AA36EG07-F1
#
_cell.length_a   1.000
_cell.length_b   1.000
_cell.length_c   1.000
_cell.angle_alpha   90.00
_cell.angle_beta   90.00
_cell.angle_gamma   90.00
#
_symmetry.space_group_name_H-M   'P 1'
#
loop_
_entity.id
_entity.type
_entity.pdbx_description
1 polymer ?
#
loop_
_entity_poly.entity_id
_entity_poly.type
_entity_poly.pdbx_seq_one_letter_code
_entity_poly.pdbx_strand_id
1 'polypeptide(L)'
;MLTTIESLDPLLNLLLTDKAEWIYDTPVNSQVEQKLRALLVKLEDADKILGIHVCAYKDGDVLIDTTVGVLGNYDPSHVQPETLFPVFSVTKGVTAGMLHWLVDKWKMVLEDNVAEIWPDFSSNRKESIKVHHVLNRTSGMQNALASLVQDNPMVLCN
;
A
#
# COMPACT_ATOMS: atom_id res chain seq x y z
N MET A 1 0.51 -20.24 -34.47
CA MET A 1 -0.80 -20.93 -34.44
C MET A 1 -1.68 -20.07 -33.53
N LEU A 2 -2.52 -19.24 -34.15
CA LEU A 2 -3.37 -18.24 -33.49
C LEU A 2 -4.61 -18.97 -32.93
N THR A 3 -4.78 -19.00 -31.62
CA THR A 3 -6.05 -19.38 -30.98
C THR A 3 -6.76 -18.11 -30.56
N THR A 4 -7.85 -17.83 -31.26
CA THR A 4 -8.84 -16.79 -31.04
C THR A 4 -9.45 -16.91 -29.63
N ILE A 5 -9.41 -15.83 -28.86
CA ILE A 5 -10.17 -15.66 -27.61
C ILE A 5 -11.54 -15.13 -28.02
N GLU A 6 -12.40 -16.02 -28.52
CA GLU A 6 -13.82 -15.73 -28.76
C GLU A 6 -14.66 -16.56 -27.79
N SER A 7 -14.91 -16.01 -26.60
CA SER A 7 -16.18 -16.18 -25.87
C SER A 7 -16.18 -15.31 -24.61
N LEU A 8 -16.39 -14.00 -24.78
CA LEU A 8 -16.91 -13.17 -23.69
C LEU A 8 -18.38 -12.87 -23.99
N ASP A 9 -19.19 -12.79 -22.93
CA ASP A 9 -20.59 -12.40 -22.97
C ASP A 9 -20.74 -11.06 -23.75
N PRO A 10 -21.62 -10.98 -24.77
CA PRO A 10 -21.86 -9.75 -25.52
C PRO A 10 -22.24 -8.55 -24.63
N LEU A 11 -22.90 -8.79 -23.49
CA LEU A 11 -23.23 -7.75 -22.51
C LEU A 11 -22.01 -7.24 -21.74
N LEU A 12 -21.01 -8.10 -21.52
CA LEU A 12 -19.75 -7.71 -20.88
C LEU A 12 -18.91 -6.84 -21.83
N ASN A 13 -18.90 -7.16 -23.13
CA ASN A 13 -18.27 -6.29 -24.12
C ASN A 13 -18.99 -4.94 -24.25
N LEU A 14 -20.33 -4.92 -24.16
CA LEU A 14 -21.12 -3.68 -24.27
C LEU A 14 -20.93 -2.75 -23.07
N LEU A 15 -20.83 -3.29 -21.85
CA LEU A 15 -20.51 -2.54 -20.63
C LEU A 15 -19.07 -2.00 -20.63
N LEU A 16 -18.12 -2.75 -21.19
CA LEU A 16 -16.75 -2.30 -21.34
C LEU A 16 -16.62 -1.18 -22.39
N THR A 17 -17.46 -1.14 -23.42
CA THR A 17 -17.38 -0.13 -24.49
C THR A 17 -17.90 1.26 -24.11
N ASP A 18 -18.86 1.37 -23.18
CA ASP A 18 -19.39 2.69 -22.73
C ASP A 18 -18.54 3.35 -21.62
N LYS A 19 -17.67 2.58 -20.95
CA LYS A 19 -16.80 3.05 -19.85
C LYS A 19 -15.32 2.68 -20.03
N ALA A 20 -14.89 2.42 -21.26
CA ALA A 20 -13.49 2.19 -21.60
C ALA A 20 -12.58 3.39 -21.22
N GLU A 21 -13.14 4.56 -20.92
CA GLU A 21 -12.38 5.75 -20.53
C GLU A 21 -11.68 5.62 -19.16
N TRP A 22 -12.17 4.78 -18.24
CA TRP A 22 -11.72 4.75 -16.84
C TRP A 22 -10.59 3.77 -16.54
N ILE A 23 -10.31 2.86 -17.47
CA ILE A 23 -9.16 1.96 -17.40
C ILE A 23 -8.03 2.62 -18.18
N TYR A 24 -6.86 2.74 -17.59
CA TYR A 24 -5.70 3.20 -18.34
C TYR A 24 -5.34 2.19 -19.44
N ASP A 25 -5.29 2.67 -20.69
CA ASP A 25 -5.13 1.84 -21.88
C ASP A 25 -3.74 1.19 -21.92
N THR A 26 -3.68 -0.02 -21.37
CA THR A 26 -2.49 -0.85 -21.26
C THR A 26 -2.79 -2.27 -21.73
N PRO A 27 -1.81 -2.95 -22.35
CA PRO A 27 -1.97 -4.36 -22.71
C PRO A 27 -2.34 -5.21 -21.49
N VAL A 28 -3.27 -6.14 -21.68
CA VAL A 28 -3.60 -7.15 -20.68
C VAL A 28 -2.50 -8.21 -20.67
N ASN A 29 -1.82 -8.38 -19.54
CA ASN A 29 -0.69 -9.29 -19.39
C ASN A 29 -1.11 -10.73 -19.11
N SER A 30 -2.31 -10.97 -18.56
CA SER A 30 -2.78 -12.32 -18.22
C SER A 30 -4.30 -12.48 -18.21
N GLN A 31 -4.78 -13.72 -18.25
CA GLN A 31 -6.20 -14.04 -18.04
C GLN A 31 -6.71 -13.60 -16.67
N VAL A 32 -5.83 -13.56 -15.65
CA VAL A 32 -6.18 -13.10 -14.30
C VAL A 32 -6.41 -11.60 -14.33
N GLU A 33 -5.56 -10.85 -15.02
CA GLU A 33 -5.75 -9.40 -15.21
C GLU A 33 -7.05 -9.09 -15.95
N GLN A 34 -7.40 -9.85 -16.99
CA GLN A 34 -8.67 -9.66 -17.70
C GLN A 34 -9.88 -9.80 -16.77
N LYS A 35 -9.89 -10.84 -15.92
CA LYS A 35 -10.95 -11.06 -14.92
C LYS A 35 -10.95 -9.97 -13.85
N LEU A 36 -9.76 -9.52 -13.42
CA LEU A 36 -9.62 -8.44 -12.47
C LEU A 36 -10.18 -7.13 -13.03
N ARG A 37 -9.83 -6.74 -14.26
CA ARG A 37 -10.35 -5.52 -14.91
C ARG A 37 -11.89 -5.51 -14.90
N ALA A 38 -12.51 -6.62 -15.28
CA ALA A 38 -13.97 -6.77 -15.23
C ALA A 38 -14.55 -6.65 -13.80
N LEU A 39 -13.83 -7.09 -12.78
CA LEU A 39 -14.23 -6.91 -11.38
C LEU A 39 -14.07 -5.45 -10.93
N LEU A 40 -12.96 -4.81 -11.27
CA LEU A 40 -12.69 -3.43 -10.88
C LEU A 40 -13.73 -2.46 -11.47
N VAL A 41 -14.12 -2.64 -12.74
CA VAL A 41 -15.22 -1.87 -13.35
C VAL A 41 -16.52 -2.05 -12.55
N LYS A 42 -16.88 -3.28 -12.17
CA LYS A 42 -18.07 -3.53 -11.34
C LYS A 42 -18.00 -2.88 -9.96
N LEU A 43 -16.81 -2.79 -9.36
CA LEU A 43 -16.61 -2.14 -8.06
C LEU A 43 -16.71 -0.62 -8.18
N GLU A 44 -16.22 -0.04 -9.27
CA GLU A 44 -16.37 1.38 -9.59
C GLU A 44 -17.85 1.73 -9.84
N ASP A 45 -18.54 0.95 -10.69
CA ASP A 45 -19.98 1.13 -10.97
C ASP A 45 -20.86 1.07 -9.70
N ALA A 46 -20.42 0.30 -8.70
CA ALA A 46 -21.09 0.15 -7.41
C ALA A 46 -20.65 1.18 -6.35
N ASP A 47 -19.85 2.17 -6.74
CA ASP A 47 -19.26 3.21 -5.87
C ASP A 47 -18.54 2.61 -4.65
N LYS A 48 -17.84 1.49 -4.87
CA LYS A 48 -17.05 0.79 -3.83
C LYS A 48 -15.57 1.16 -3.87
N ILE A 49 -15.11 1.70 -4.99
CA ILE A 49 -13.77 2.20 -5.18
C ILE A 49 -13.84 3.54 -5.92
N LEU A 50 -13.01 4.50 -5.53
CA LEU A 50 -12.87 5.79 -6.21
C LEU A 50 -11.80 5.74 -7.30
N GLY A 51 -10.64 5.17 -6.92
CA GLY A 51 -9.48 4.99 -7.77
C GLY A 51 -8.57 3.91 -7.18
N ILE A 52 -7.98 3.08 -8.03
CA ILE A 52 -7.14 1.95 -7.61
C ILE A 52 -6.06 1.66 -8.65
N HIS A 53 -4.90 1.22 -8.16
CA HIS A 53 -3.84 0.59 -8.96
C HIS A 53 -3.54 -0.79 -8.38
N VAL A 54 -3.63 -1.82 -9.21
CA VAL A 54 -3.28 -3.19 -8.84
C VAL A 54 -2.12 -3.66 -9.69
N CYS A 55 -1.03 -4.06 -9.02
CA CYS A 55 0.15 -4.63 -9.65
C CYS A 55 0.49 -5.96 -8.98
N ALA A 56 0.75 -7.00 -9.77
CA ALA A 56 1.10 -8.33 -9.27
C ALA A 56 2.12 -9.03 -10.15
N TYR A 57 3.07 -9.69 -9.50
CA TYR A 57 4.16 -10.43 -10.14
C TYR A 57 4.09 -11.91 -9.79
N LYS A 58 4.55 -12.75 -10.72
CA LYS A 58 4.80 -14.17 -10.47
C LYS A 58 6.08 -14.57 -11.19
N ASP A 59 7.01 -15.19 -10.47
CA ASP A 59 8.27 -15.69 -11.01
C ASP A 59 9.10 -14.61 -11.75
N GLY A 60 8.94 -13.33 -11.35
CA GLY A 60 9.60 -12.18 -11.98
C GLY A 60 8.80 -11.51 -13.10
N ASP A 61 7.74 -12.15 -13.59
CA ASP A 61 6.90 -11.63 -14.67
C ASP A 61 5.72 -10.82 -14.12
N VAL A 62 5.40 -9.71 -14.79
CA VAL A 62 4.21 -8.90 -14.52
C VAL A 62 2.98 -9.68 -15.00
N LEU A 63 2.09 -10.04 -14.08
CA LEU A 63 0.82 -10.68 -14.42
C LEU A 63 -0.34 -9.69 -14.48
N ILE A 64 -0.25 -8.61 -13.71
CA ILE A 64 -1.28 -7.58 -13.55
C ILE A 64 -0.57 -6.25 -13.41
N ASP A 65 -0.96 -5.27 -14.21
CA ASP A 65 -0.63 -3.86 -14.00
C ASP A 65 -1.79 -3.02 -14.54
N THR A 66 -2.75 -2.72 -13.67
CA THR A 66 -4.02 -2.11 -14.06
C THR A 66 -4.37 -0.98 -13.11
N THR A 67 -4.71 0.18 -13.67
CA THR A 67 -5.35 1.28 -12.95
C THR A 67 -6.80 1.46 -13.39
N VAL A 68 -7.66 1.85 -12.43
CA VAL A 68 -9.08 2.14 -12.66
C VAL A 68 -9.51 3.33 -11.80
N GLY A 69 -10.36 4.20 -12.33
CA GLY A 69 -11.04 5.27 -11.58
C GLY A 69 -10.30 6.61 -11.60
N VAL A 70 -10.60 7.48 -10.63
CA VAL A 70 -10.12 8.88 -10.57
C VAL A 70 -9.47 9.23 -9.23
N LEU A 71 -8.76 10.36 -9.19
CA LEU A 71 -8.05 10.84 -8.00
C LEU A 71 -9.00 11.37 -6.92
N GLY A 72 -10.12 11.97 -7.32
CA GLY A 72 -11.26 12.22 -6.44
C GLY A 72 -12.11 13.42 -6.80
N ASN A 73 -13.00 13.81 -5.90
CA ASN A 73 -14.01 14.85 -6.18
C ASN A 73 -13.41 16.24 -6.46
N TYR A 74 -12.21 16.51 -5.94
CA TYR A 74 -11.50 17.77 -6.16
C TYR A 74 -10.51 17.71 -7.34
N ASP A 75 -10.20 16.49 -7.80
CA ASP A 75 -9.33 16.23 -8.95
C ASP A 75 -9.92 15.04 -9.75
N PRO A 76 -10.73 15.32 -10.78
CA PRO A 76 -11.39 14.27 -11.56
C PRO A 76 -10.43 13.59 -12.56
N SER A 77 -9.13 13.84 -12.49
CA SER A 77 -8.14 13.16 -13.34
C SER A 77 -8.14 11.65 -13.08
N HIS A 78 -7.88 10.86 -14.13
CA HIS A 78 -7.87 9.41 -14.03
C HIS A 78 -6.61 8.92 -13.30
N VAL A 79 -6.73 7.80 -12.58
CA VAL A 79 -5.57 7.11 -12.00
C VAL A 79 -4.64 6.65 -13.11
N GLN A 80 -3.41 7.15 -13.08
CA GLN A 80 -2.32 6.77 -13.97
C GLN A 80 -1.37 5.81 -13.25
N PRO A 81 -0.54 5.03 -13.97
CA PRO A 81 0.50 4.21 -13.35
C PRO A 81 1.45 4.99 -12.43
N GLU A 82 1.64 6.28 -12.69
CA GLU A 82 2.49 7.19 -11.91
C GLU A 82 1.75 7.86 -10.73
N THR A 83 0.44 7.62 -10.59
CA THR A 83 -0.35 8.18 -9.49
C THR A 83 0.18 7.70 -8.14
N LEU A 84 0.45 8.66 -7.25
CA LEU A 84 0.87 8.37 -5.89
C LEU A 84 -0.35 8.17 -4.99
N PHE A 85 -0.34 7.08 -4.21
CA PHE A 85 -1.33 6.81 -3.19
C PHE A 85 -0.71 6.90 -1.78
N PRO A 86 -1.43 7.41 -0.77
CA PRO A 86 -1.02 7.25 0.61
C PRO A 86 -1.09 5.77 0.99
N VAL A 87 0.07 5.14 1.21
CA VAL A 87 0.16 3.70 1.54
C VAL A 87 0.01 3.42 3.05
N PHE A 88 -0.25 4.44 3.86
CA PHE A 88 -0.49 4.35 5.30
C PHE A 88 0.54 3.47 6.04
N SER A 89 0.10 2.43 6.74
CA SER A 89 0.98 1.57 7.53
C SER A 89 1.89 0.67 6.70
N VAL A 90 1.71 0.56 5.38
CA VAL A 90 2.61 -0.21 4.50
C VAL A 90 4.04 0.32 4.59
N THR A 91 4.23 1.62 4.83
CA THR A 91 5.55 2.24 5.06
C THR A 91 6.38 1.53 6.12
N LYS A 92 5.74 0.89 7.12
CA LYS A 92 6.43 0.13 8.18
C LYS A 92 7.28 -1.02 7.64
N GLY A 93 6.86 -1.66 6.54
CA GLY A 93 7.65 -2.70 5.88
C GLY A 93 8.96 -2.16 5.32
N VAL A 94 8.91 -0.98 4.69
CA VAL A 94 10.11 -0.28 4.18
C VAL A 94 11.04 0.09 5.34
N THR A 95 10.50 0.71 6.40
CA THR A 95 11.28 1.06 7.59
C THR A 95 11.93 -0.16 8.23
N ALA A 96 11.21 -1.28 8.37
CA ALA A 96 11.76 -2.52 8.89
C ALA A 96 12.89 -3.07 7.99
N GLY A 97 12.70 -3.05 6.67
CA GLY A 97 13.72 -3.45 5.70
C GLY A 97 15.00 -2.61 5.81
N MET A 98 14.88 -1.29 5.94
CA MET A 98 16.04 -0.41 6.16
C MET A 98 16.77 -0.73 7.47
N LEU A 99 16.04 -1.04 8.54
CA LEU A 99 16.65 -1.44 9.81
C LEU A 99 17.41 -2.76 9.68
N HIS A 100 16.82 -3.75 9.01
CA HIS A 100 17.49 -5.02 8.75
C HIS A 100 18.73 -4.84 7.85
N TRP A 101 18.71 -3.90 6.90
CA TRP A 101 19.88 -3.55 6.11
C TRP A 101 21.01 -2.96 6.98
N LEU A 102 20.69 -2.12 7.97
CA LEU A 102 21.70 -1.62 8.94
C LEU A 102 22.28 -2.75 9.81
N VAL A 103 21.45 -3.72 10.20
CA VAL A 103 21.90 -4.92 10.91
C VAL A 103 22.86 -5.74 10.05
N ASP A 104 22.53 -5.98 8.78
CA ASP A 104 23.42 -6.66 7.82
C ASP A 104 24.76 -5.93 7.62
N LYS A 105 24.75 -4.60 7.70
CA LYS A 105 25.96 -3.76 7.65
C LYS A 105 26.72 -3.66 8.98
N TRP A 106 26.32 -4.42 10.00
CA TRP A 106 26.92 -4.37 11.34
C TRP A 106 26.92 -2.96 11.95
N LYS A 107 25.94 -2.13 11.58
CA LYS A 107 25.78 -0.77 12.10
C LYS A 107 24.93 -0.73 13.36
N MET A 108 24.18 -1.79 13.62
CA MET A 108 23.38 -1.99 14.83
C MET A 108 23.07 -3.47 15.01
N VAL A 109 22.68 -3.88 16.22
CA VAL A 109 22.17 -5.22 16.51
C VAL A 109 20.75 -5.12 17.06
N LEU A 110 19.90 -6.09 16.74
CA LEU A 110 18.51 -6.08 17.19
C LEU A 110 18.36 -6.19 18.72
N GLU A 111 19.38 -6.74 19.39
CA GLU A 111 19.46 -6.92 20.85
C GLU A 111 19.97 -5.68 21.61
N ASP A 112 20.44 -4.66 20.89
CA ASP A 112 20.90 -3.40 21.47
C ASP A 112 19.73 -2.68 22.14
N ASN A 113 19.99 -1.99 23.25
CA ASN A 113 19.01 -1.10 23.84
C ASN A 113 18.84 0.13 22.94
N VAL A 114 17.60 0.57 22.70
CA VAL A 114 17.33 1.80 21.93
C VAL A 114 18.05 3.01 22.55
N ALA A 115 18.17 3.02 23.88
CA ALA A 115 18.88 4.06 24.64
C ALA A 115 20.38 4.16 24.30
N GLU A 116 21.01 3.13 23.76
CA GLU A 116 22.42 3.19 23.34
C GLU A 116 22.58 3.98 22.02
N ILE A 117 21.54 3.98 21.18
CA ILE A 117 21.49 4.70 19.91
C ILE A 117 20.90 6.10 20.10
N TRP A 118 19.89 6.22 20.96
CA TRP A 118 19.18 7.46 21.28
C TRP A 118 19.13 7.64 22.81
N PRO A 119 20.15 8.29 23.41
CA PRO A 119 20.24 8.41 24.88
C PRO A 119 19.01 9.00 25.58
N ASP A 120 18.39 10.04 25.00
CA ASP A 120 17.19 10.68 25.57
C ASP A 120 15.96 9.75 25.62
N PHE A 121 15.99 8.65 24.87
CA PHE A 121 14.94 7.63 24.92
C PHE A 121 14.88 6.94 26.28
N SER A 122 15.96 6.90 27.07
CA SER A 122 16.07 6.18 28.35
C SER A 122 15.11 6.63 29.48
N SER A 123 14.39 7.75 29.31
CA SER A 123 13.44 8.25 30.30
C SER A 123 12.28 7.28 30.61
N ASN A 124 11.64 7.40 31.78
CA ASN A 124 10.40 6.69 32.11
C ASN A 124 10.48 5.15 32.01
N ARG A 125 11.59 4.54 32.46
CA ARG A 125 11.81 3.08 32.49
C ARG A 125 11.93 2.44 31.10
N LYS A 126 12.44 3.20 30.12
CA LYS A 126 12.61 2.75 28.73
C LYS A 126 14.03 2.28 28.41
N GLU A 127 14.95 2.34 29.37
CA GLU A 127 16.36 1.97 29.25
C GLU A 127 16.61 0.53 28.78
N SER A 128 15.70 -0.40 29.08
CA SER A 128 15.80 -1.81 28.72
C SER A 128 15.04 -2.19 27.45
N ILE A 129 14.42 -1.22 26.76
CA ILE A 129 13.72 -1.48 25.50
C ILE A 129 14.76 -1.68 24.42
N LYS A 130 14.80 -2.91 23.90
CA LYS A 130 15.62 -3.31 22.77
C LYS A 130 15.02 -2.89 21.44
N VAL A 131 15.86 -2.80 20.41
CA VAL A 131 15.44 -2.50 19.04
C VAL A 131 14.35 -3.47 18.56
N HIS A 132 14.51 -4.77 18.80
CA HIS A 132 13.50 -5.75 18.37
C HIS A 132 12.14 -5.57 19.04
N HIS A 133 12.08 -5.08 20.29
CA HIS A 133 10.81 -4.77 20.99
C HIS A 133 10.01 -3.68 20.27
N VAL A 134 10.69 -2.72 19.62
CA VAL A 134 10.03 -1.68 18.84
C VAL A 134 9.47 -2.26 17.54
N LEU A 135 10.28 -3.06 16.83
CA LEU A 135 9.88 -3.66 15.54
C LEU A 135 8.70 -4.62 15.66
N ASN A 136 8.69 -5.46 16.69
CA ASN A 136 7.67 -6.50 16.88
C ASN A 136 6.47 -6.03 17.74
N ARG A 137 6.41 -4.73 18.08
CA ARG A 137 5.39 -4.12 18.96
C ARG A 137 5.29 -4.71 20.36
N THR A 138 6.39 -5.16 20.97
CA THR A 138 6.42 -5.60 22.38
C THR A 138 7.10 -4.61 23.33
N SER A 139 7.33 -3.38 22.91
CA SER A 139 7.94 -2.32 23.74
C SER A 139 7.02 -1.73 24.81
N GLY A 140 5.71 -2.00 24.73
CA GLY A 140 4.70 -1.41 25.63
C GLY A 140 4.30 0.03 25.27
N MET A 141 4.79 0.57 24.15
CA MET A 141 4.57 1.98 23.76
C MET A 141 3.41 2.20 22.77
N GLN A 142 2.61 1.18 22.48
CA GLN A 142 1.52 1.26 21.49
C GLN A 142 0.50 2.38 21.75
N ASN A 143 0.36 2.81 23.01
CA ASN A 143 -0.57 3.86 23.44
C ASN A 143 0.14 5.05 24.09
N ALA A 144 1.45 5.24 23.86
CA ALA A 144 2.25 6.24 24.58
C ALA A 144 1.75 7.69 24.43
N LEU A 145 0.93 7.98 23.41
CA LEU A 145 0.36 9.30 23.14
C LEU A 145 -1.16 9.37 23.36
N ALA A 146 -1.81 8.28 23.80
CA ALA A 146 -3.27 8.20 23.85
C ALA A 146 -3.90 9.27 24.76
N SER A 147 -3.29 9.55 25.92
CA SER A 147 -3.78 10.60 26.84
C SER A 147 -3.57 12.01 26.30
N LEU A 148 -2.44 12.27 25.64
CA LEU A 148 -2.16 13.58 25.03
C LEU A 148 -3.13 13.91 23.91
N VAL A 149 -3.53 12.92 23.12
CA VAL A 149 -4.54 13.06 22.06
C VAL A 149 -5.93 13.30 22.64
N GLN A 150 -6.25 12.71 23.80
CA GLN A 150 -7.53 12.96 24.48
C GLN A 150 -7.63 14.40 25.00
N ASP A 151 -6.54 14.92 25.58
CA ASP A 151 -6.53 16.25 26.18
C ASP A 151 -6.48 17.36 25.12
N ASN A 152 -5.71 17.16 24.05
CA ASN A 152 -5.66 18.08 22.93
C ASN A 152 -5.36 17.31 21.63
N PRO A 153 -6.37 17.03 20.80
CA PRO A 153 -6.17 16.27 19.57
C PRO A 153 -5.29 16.99 18.53
N MET A 154 -5.09 18.31 18.67
CA MET A 154 -4.23 19.09 17.76
C MET A 154 -2.74 18.97 18.07
N VAL A 155 -2.34 18.35 19.19
CA VAL A 155 -0.93 18.21 19.58
C VAL A 155 -0.09 17.40 18.57
N LEU A 156 -0.73 16.54 17.78
CA LEU A 156 -0.05 15.72 16.76
C LEU A 156 0.09 16.41 15.39
N CYS A 157 -0.50 17.59 15.21
CA CYS A 157 -0.63 18.26 13.91
C CYS A 157 0.38 19.40 13.67
N ASN A 158 1.41 19.52 14.52
CA ASN A 158 2.47 20.54 14.39
C ASN A 158 3.73 19.99 13.72
#